data_AF-B3ML43-F1
#
_entry.id   AF-B3ML43-F1
#
_cell.length_a   1.000
_cell.length_b   1.000
_cell.length_c   1.000
_cell.angle_alpha   90.00
_cell.angle_beta   90.00
_cell.angle_gamma   90.00
#
_symmetry.space_group_name_H-M   'P 1'
#
loop_
_entity.id
_entity.type
_entity.pdbx_description
1 polymer ?
#
loop_
_entity_poly.entity_id
_entity_poly.type
_entity_poly.pdbx_seq_one_letter_code
_entity_poly.pdbx_strand_id
1 'polypeptide(L)'
;MGNRVLWTLLVALVALQSSGAAPIMANIQLDLYVANEVVQMLSSTLDEIARFLQPVINEAERTFPPDAHSFLLSEIKKLVNLIGELDENSDELDEIGEMFDLIGIAQIFDPSDYPDLSDTDQIVVRILEEHGIEVFEQKLIAKFDKTMHKIEQRIEKYIMGMSDSKATRKADFIEWFNDFKNESDIGEKIEMLFSQKYLFA
;
A
#
# COMPACT_ATOMS: atom_id res chain seq x y z
N MET A 1 -7.78 15.08 -2.18
CA MET A 1 -8.07 14.13 -1.08
C MET A 1 -7.62 12.71 -1.39
N GLY A 2 -7.68 12.23 -2.65
CA GLY A 2 -7.13 10.90 -3.03
C GLY A 2 -5.63 10.71 -2.77
N ASN A 3 -4.85 11.80 -2.77
CA ASN A 3 -3.40 11.73 -2.59
C ASN A 3 -3.00 11.17 -1.22
N ARG A 4 -3.54 11.73 -0.11
CA ARG A 4 -3.24 11.30 1.28
C ARG A 4 -3.42 9.81 1.51
N VAL A 5 -4.40 9.22 0.85
CA VAL A 5 -4.68 7.79 0.93
C VAL A 5 -3.52 6.96 0.40
N LEU A 6 -2.99 7.32 -0.78
CA LEU A 6 -1.84 6.65 -1.39
C LEU A 6 -0.55 6.86 -0.56
N TRP A 7 -0.39 8.04 0.04
CA TRP A 7 0.70 8.34 0.98
C TRP A 7 0.67 7.43 2.21
N THR A 8 -0.47 7.34 2.89
CA THR A 8 -0.58 6.53 4.09
C THR A 8 -0.54 5.04 3.75
N LEU A 9 -1.00 4.65 2.56
CA LEU A 9 -0.86 3.31 2.01
C LEU A 9 0.59 2.85 1.88
N LEU A 10 1.43 3.69 1.26
CA LEU A 10 2.86 3.41 1.09
C LEU A 10 3.62 3.48 2.41
N VAL A 11 3.25 4.39 3.32
CA VAL A 11 3.84 4.51 4.66
C VAL A 11 3.48 3.31 5.54
N ALA A 12 2.25 2.83 5.48
CA ALA A 12 1.81 1.76 6.35
C ALA A 12 2.25 0.36 5.85
N LEU A 13 2.57 0.27 4.56
CA LEU A 13 3.38 -0.79 3.96
C LEU A 13 4.77 -0.93 4.62
N VAL A 14 5.40 0.19 5.02
CA VAL A 14 6.68 0.19 5.78
C VAL A 14 6.46 -0.30 7.21
N ALA A 15 5.36 0.11 7.85
CA ALA A 15 5.06 -0.24 9.24
C ALA A 15 4.86 -1.75 9.47
N LEU A 16 4.36 -2.49 8.47
CA LEU A 16 4.24 -3.97 8.49
C LEU A 16 5.54 -4.69 8.87
N GLN A 17 6.68 -4.17 8.45
CA GLN A 17 7.98 -4.82 8.61
C GLN A 17 8.49 -4.77 10.05
N SER A 18 7.99 -3.83 10.86
CA SER A 18 8.37 -3.71 12.26
C SER A 18 7.69 -4.75 13.18
N SER A 19 6.78 -5.55 12.63
CA SER A 19 5.89 -6.42 13.41
C SER A 19 6.18 -7.93 13.30
N GLY A 20 7.29 -8.31 12.68
CA GLY A 20 7.66 -9.72 12.44
C GLY A 20 8.10 -10.54 13.67
N ALA A 21 7.77 -10.15 14.90
CA ALA A 21 8.37 -10.73 16.11
C ALA A 21 7.38 -11.26 17.18
N ALA A 22 6.76 -12.39 16.83
CA ALA A 22 6.52 -13.58 17.67
C ALA A 22 5.09 -13.87 18.22
N PRO A 23 4.70 -15.17 18.29
CA PRO A 23 3.30 -15.58 18.33
C PRO A 23 2.82 -16.00 19.72
N ILE A 24 1.58 -15.65 20.14
CA ILE A 24 0.86 -16.41 21.20
C ILE A 24 -0.66 -16.56 20.92
N MET A 25 -1.13 -17.79 21.16
CA MET A 25 -2.37 -18.47 20.75
C MET A 25 -3.73 -17.78 21.05
N ALA A 26 -4.72 -18.14 20.20
CA ALA A 26 -6.10 -17.64 20.05
C ALA A 26 -6.25 -16.27 19.33
N ASN A 27 -5.23 -15.43 19.34
CA ASN A 27 -5.09 -14.27 18.46
C ASN A 27 -4.64 -14.66 17.04
N ILE A 28 -3.82 -15.72 16.92
CA ILE A 28 -3.26 -16.24 15.67
C ILE A 28 -4.27 -16.36 14.51
N GLN A 29 -5.52 -16.78 14.74
CA GLN A 29 -6.48 -16.92 13.63
C GLN A 29 -7.02 -15.59 13.12
N LEU A 30 -7.11 -14.57 13.97
CA LEU A 30 -7.46 -13.22 13.55
C LEU A 30 -6.25 -12.57 12.89
N ASP A 31 -5.09 -12.67 13.52
CA ASP A 31 -3.84 -12.09 13.05
C ASP A 31 -3.44 -12.68 11.69
N LEU A 32 -3.44 -14.01 11.54
CA LEU A 32 -3.18 -14.66 10.25
C LEU A 32 -4.21 -14.29 9.19
N TYR A 33 -5.48 -14.10 9.56
CA TYR A 33 -6.50 -13.67 8.60
C TYR A 33 -6.23 -12.25 8.11
N VAL A 34 -5.99 -11.32 9.05
CA VAL A 34 -5.69 -9.92 8.73
C VAL A 34 -4.40 -9.84 7.92
N ALA A 35 -3.34 -10.51 8.36
CA ALA A 35 -2.07 -10.59 7.65
C ALA A 35 -2.25 -11.18 6.24
N ASN A 36 -3.02 -12.25 6.09
CA ASN A 36 -3.27 -12.84 4.77
C ASN A 36 -4.09 -11.93 3.85
N GLU A 37 -5.15 -11.27 4.33
CA GLU A 37 -5.89 -10.31 3.50
C GLU A 37 -5.02 -9.11 3.10
N VAL A 38 -4.16 -8.64 4.01
CA VAL A 38 -3.20 -7.58 3.73
C VAL A 38 -2.18 -8.03 2.70
N VAL A 39 -1.50 -9.16 2.89
CA VAL A 39 -0.49 -9.68 1.95
C VAL A 39 -1.10 -9.93 0.58
N GLN A 40 -2.26 -10.59 0.50
CA GLN A 40 -2.94 -10.83 -0.77
C GLN A 40 -3.32 -9.53 -1.49
N MET A 41 -3.79 -8.53 -0.75
CA MET A 41 -4.09 -7.21 -1.29
C MET A 41 -2.82 -6.55 -1.80
N LEU A 42 -1.72 -6.58 -1.05
CA LEU A 42 -0.45 -5.96 -1.40
C LEU A 42 0.17 -6.60 -2.64
N SER A 43 0.36 -7.92 -2.66
CA SER A 43 0.90 -8.63 -3.83
C SER A 43 0.06 -8.33 -5.07
N SER A 44 -1.26 -8.44 -4.96
CA SER A 44 -2.15 -8.15 -6.08
C SER A 44 -2.09 -6.68 -6.52
N THR A 45 -1.83 -5.73 -5.61
CA THR A 45 -1.69 -4.31 -5.93
C THR A 45 -0.36 -4.00 -6.60
N LEU A 46 0.75 -4.60 -6.14
CA LEU A 46 2.05 -4.47 -6.79
C LEU A 46 1.99 -4.98 -8.25
N ASP A 47 1.38 -6.14 -8.47
CA ASP A 47 1.17 -6.67 -9.83
C ASP A 47 0.34 -5.73 -10.71
N GLU A 48 -0.67 -5.08 -10.14
CA GLU A 48 -1.51 -4.12 -10.87
C GLU A 48 -0.74 -2.84 -11.19
N ILE A 49 0.11 -2.36 -10.28
CA ILE A 49 1.00 -1.21 -10.49
C ILE A 49 2.00 -1.51 -11.60
N ALA A 50 2.70 -2.65 -11.56
CA ALA A 50 3.65 -3.02 -12.60
C ALA A 50 2.97 -3.16 -13.97
N ARG A 51 1.81 -3.79 -14.03
CA ARG A 51 1.01 -3.91 -15.26
C ARG A 51 0.52 -2.58 -15.81
N PHE A 52 0.21 -1.61 -14.94
CA PHE A 52 -0.20 -0.28 -15.34
C PHE A 52 0.99 0.56 -15.86
N LEU A 53 2.14 0.48 -15.18
CA LEU A 53 3.31 1.30 -15.48
C LEU A 53 4.13 0.77 -16.65
N GLN A 54 4.11 -0.53 -16.95
CA GLN A 54 4.90 -1.08 -18.06
C GLN A 54 4.52 -0.47 -19.44
N PRO A 55 3.23 -0.31 -19.81
CA PRO A 55 2.83 0.44 -21.00
C PRO A 55 3.32 1.89 -21.02
N VAL A 56 3.24 2.59 -19.88
CA VAL A 56 3.72 3.97 -19.71
C VAL A 56 5.23 4.05 -19.99
N ILE A 57 6.01 3.12 -19.45
CA ILE A 57 7.46 3.01 -19.72
C ILE A 57 7.70 2.85 -21.23
N ASN A 58 7.02 1.88 -21.85
CA ASN A 58 7.21 1.56 -23.26
C ASN A 58 6.86 2.75 -24.17
N GLU A 59 5.84 3.51 -23.83
CA GLU A 59 5.43 4.70 -24.58
C GLU A 59 6.39 5.87 -24.37
N ALA A 60 6.85 6.10 -23.15
CA ALA A 60 7.84 7.14 -22.85
C ALA A 60 9.16 6.88 -23.60
N GLU A 61 9.65 5.64 -23.62
CA GLU A 61 10.86 5.27 -24.36
C GLU A 61 10.75 5.46 -25.88
N ARG A 62 9.55 5.29 -26.45
CA ARG A 62 9.30 5.54 -27.88
C ARG A 62 9.18 7.03 -28.20
N THR A 63 8.67 7.79 -27.26
CA THR A 63 8.43 9.23 -27.40
C THR A 63 9.71 10.03 -27.22
N PHE A 64 10.64 9.52 -26.41
CA PHE A 64 11.88 10.23 -26.08
C PHE A 64 12.92 10.19 -27.20
N PRO A 65 13.60 11.33 -27.44
CA PRO A 65 14.85 11.34 -28.18
C PRO A 65 15.87 10.38 -27.52
N PRO A 66 16.79 9.77 -28.30
CA PRO A 66 17.78 8.82 -27.78
C PRO A 66 18.64 9.35 -26.62
N ASP A 67 18.85 10.67 -26.57
CA ASP A 67 19.70 11.35 -25.57
C ASP A 67 18.90 12.00 -24.43
N ALA A 68 17.56 11.85 -24.42
CA ALA A 68 16.72 12.45 -23.40
C ALA A 68 16.74 11.62 -22.11
N HIS A 69 16.88 12.30 -20.97
CA HIS A 69 16.85 11.70 -19.65
C HIS A 69 15.69 12.27 -18.85
N SER A 70 14.83 11.38 -18.35
CA SER A 70 13.77 11.71 -17.40
C SER A 70 14.08 11.02 -16.07
N PHE A 71 14.05 11.83 -15.01
CA PHE A 71 14.13 11.32 -13.64
C PHE A 71 12.89 10.48 -13.33
N LEU A 72 11.71 10.97 -13.68
CA LEU A 72 10.43 10.31 -13.40
C LEU A 72 10.34 8.93 -14.08
N LEU A 73 10.72 8.82 -15.35
CA LEU A 73 10.79 7.54 -16.06
C LEU A 73 11.79 6.58 -15.42
N SER A 74 12.92 7.10 -14.92
CA SER A 74 13.92 6.27 -14.23
C SER A 74 13.35 5.68 -12.94
N GLU A 75 12.62 6.47 -12.15
CA GLU A 75 12.00 6.00 -10.91
C GLU A 75 10.87 4.99 -11.18
N ILE A 76 10.04 5.24 -12.20
CA ILE A 76 9.00 4.30 -12.65
C ILE A 76 9.63 2.95 -13.05
N LYS A 77 10.73 2.96 -13.82
CA LYS A 77 11.44 1.74 -14.22
C LYS A 77 12.02 0.98 -13.04
N LYS A 78 12.64 1.68 -12.08
CA LYS A 78 13.14 1.07 -10.86
C LYS A 78 12.03 0.36 -10.10
N LEU A 79 10.87 1.01 -9.94
CA LEU A 79 9.72 0.41 -9.28
C LEU A 79 9.23 -0.86 -9.99
N VAL A 80 9.07 -0.82 -11.31
CA VAL A 80 8.57 -1.98 -12.08
C VAL A 80 9.57 -3.14 -12.03
N ASN A 81 10.87 -2.87 -12.15
CA ASN A 81 11.90 -3.91 -12.03
C ASN A 81 11.89 -4.55 -10.64
N LEU A 82 11.76 -3.73 -9.60
CA LEU A 82 11.72 -4.18 -8.21
C LEU A 82 10.49 -5.07 -7.93
N ILE A 83 9.33 -4.72 -8.49
CA ILE A 83 8.14 -5.58 -8.43
C ILE A 83 8.40 -6.91 -9.15
N GLY A 84 9.12 -6.89 -10.27
CA GLY A 84 9.51 -8.11 -11.00
C GLY A 84 10.44 -9.03 -10.21
N GLU A 85 11.44 -8.46 -9.53
CA GLU A 85 12.38 -9.21 -8.68
C GLU A 85 11.69 -9.92 -7.50
N LEU A 86 10.63 -9.31 -6.95
CA LEU A 86 9.81 -9.91 -5.90
C LEU A 86 9.04 -11.17 -6.31
N ASP A 87 8.59 -11.25 -7.56
CA ASP A 87 7.88 -12.43 -8.06
C ASP A 87 8.85 -13.63 -8.23
N GLU A 88 10.14 -13.35 -8.43
CA GLU A 88 11.18 -14.37 -8.64
C GLU A 88 11.87 -14.85 -7.35
N ASN A 89 11.96 -14.02 -6.30
CA ASN A 89 12.71 -14.31 -5.06
C ASN A 89 11.85 -14.28 -3.78
N SER A 90 10.74 -15.03 -3.76
CA SER A 90 9.68 -14.97 -2.72
C SER A 90 10.06 -15.29 -1.26
N ASP A 91 11.33 -15.56 -0.96
CA ASP A 91 11.79 -15.98 0.39
C ASP A 91 12.39 -14.84 1.22
N GLU A 92 12.64 -13.66 0.63
CA GLU A 92 13.31 -12.54 1.33
C GLU A 92 12.33 -11.37 1.59
N LEU A 93 11.47 -11.55 2.59
CA LEU A 93 10.70 -10.46 3.19
C LEU A 93 11.61 -9.33 3.75
N ASP A 94 12.88 -9.62 4.01
CA ASP A 94 13.90 -8.65 4.46
C ASP A 94 14.30 -7.67 3.34
N GLU A 95 14.27 -8.06 2.06
CA GLU A 95 14.56 -7.15 0.94
C GLU A 95 13.44 -6.12 0.75
N ILE A 96 12.20 -6.45 1.14
CA ILE A 96 11.07 -5.50 1.16
C ILE A 96 11.39 -4.30 2.06
N GLY A 97 12.25 -4.42 3.08
CA GLY A 97 12.66 -3.29 3.91
C GLY A 97 13.52 -2.26 3.22
N GLU A 98 14.46 -2.70 2.39
CA GLU A 98 15.28 -1.81 1.57
C GLU A 98 14.51 -1.30 0.35
N MET A 99 13.47 -2.03 -0.10
CA MET A 99 12.55 -1.56 -1.14
C MET A 99 11.86 -0.24 -0.79
N PHE A 100 11.63 0.05 0.50
CA PHE A 100 10.82 1.18 0.99
C PHE A 100 11.59 2.44 1.43
N ASP A 101 12.81 2.66 0.89
CA ASP A 101 13.28 4.03 0.62
C ASP A 101 12.39 4.75 -0.47
N LEU A 102 11.25 4.13 -0.81
CA LEU A 102 10.00 4.54 -1.50
C LEU A 102 9.41 5.92 -1.12
N ILE A 103 10.09 6.77 -0.36
CA ILE A 103 9.75 8.20 -0.26
C ILE A 103 9.84 8.86 -1.65
N GLY A 104 10.68 8.32 -2.56
CA GLY A 104 10.80 8.81 -3.94
C GLY A 104 9.68 8.41 -4.91
N ILE A 105 8.95 7.32 -4.65
CA ILE A 105 7.93 6.77 -5.57
C ILE A 105 6.56 7.38 -5.33
N ALA A 106 6.28 7.78 -4.10
CA ALA A 106 5.06 8.53 -3.79
C ALA A 106 5.01 9.87 -4.56
N GLN A 107 6.17 10.41 -4.94
CA GLN A 107 6.25 11.60 -5.79
C GLN A 107 5.78 11.32 -7.23
N ILE A 108 5.89 10.09 -7.75
CA ILE A 108 5.56 9.74 -9.15
C ILE A 108 4.09 10.03 -9.48
N PHE A 109 3.21 9.90 -8.48
CA PHE A 109 1.76 10.00 -8.61
C PHE A 109 1.22 11.41 -8.25
N ASP A 110 2.08 12.33 -7.78
CA ASP A 110 1.71 13.73 -7.57
C ASP A 110 2.57 14.68 -8.44
N PRO A 111 2.11 15.03 -9.65
CA PRO A 111 2.79 16.00 -10.50
C PRO A 111 2.98 17.38 -9.84
N SER A 112 2.17 17.72 -8.83
CA SER A 112 2.22 19.01 -8.12
C SER A 112 3.31 19.07 -7.03
N ASP A 113 3.86 17.93 -6.64
CA ASP A 113 4.99 17.83 -5.71
C ASP A 113 6.37 18.03 -6.40
N TYR A 114 6.38 18.21 -7.72
CA TYR A 114 7.58 18.53 -8.49
C TYR A 114 7.57 19.98 -8.96
N PRO A 115 8.07 20.94 -8.15
CA PRO A 115 8.09 22.35 -8.52
C PRO A 115 8.99 22.66 -9.73
N ASP A 116 9.86 21.73 -10.16
CA ASP A 116 10.82 21.91 -11.25
C ASP A 116 10.91 20.66 -12.19
N LEU A 117 9.77 20.18 -12.72
CA LEU A 117 9.79 19.11 -13.73
C LEU A 117 10.49 19.56 -15.01
N SER A 118 11.47 18.76 -15.47
CA SER A 118 12.05 18.96 -16.79
C SER A 118 11.00 18.77 -17.89
N ASP A 119 11.21 19.34 -19.07
CA ASP A 119 10.34 19.11 -20.23
C ASP A 119 10.17 17.62 -20.55
N THR A 120 11.17 16.80 -20.24
CA THR A 120 11.15 15.36 -20.46
C THR A 120 10.29 14.65 -19.41
N ASP A 121 10.33 15.09 -18.14
CA ASP A 121 9.47 14.54 -17.09
C ASP A 121 8.00 14.95 -17.29
N GLN A 122 7.74 16.16 -17.80
CA GLN A 122 6.37 16.58 -18.15
C GLN A 122 5.73 15.70 -19.23
N ILE A 123 6.53 15.15 -20.15
CA ILE A 123 6.03 14.18 -21.14
C ILE A 123 5.63 12.88 -20.44
N VAL A 124 6.41 12.40 -19.46
CA VAL A 124 6.02 11.21 -18.67
C VAL A 124 4.71 11.42 -17.93
N VAL A 125 4.53 12.60 -17.30
CA VAL A 125 3.28 12.96 -16.62
C VAL A 125 2.10 12.90 -17.59
N ARG A 126 2.23 13.48 -18.80
CA ARG A 126 1.16 13.40 -19.80
C ARG A 126 0.86 11.96 -20.23
N ILE A 127 1.88 11.13 -20.40
CA ILE A 127 1.69 9.71 -20.74
C ILE A 127 0.94 8.98 -19.60
N LEU A 128 1.25 9.28 -18.34
CA LEU A 128 0.51 8.76 -17.18
C LEU A 128 -0.97 9.20 -17.20
N GLU A 129 -1.22 10.47 -17.46
CA GLU A 129 -2.59 11.03 -17.60
C GLU A 129 -3.36 10.35 -18.74
N GLU A 130 -2.74 10.18 -19.91
CA GLU A 130 -3.33 9.54 -21.10
C GLU A 130 -3.64 8.05 -20.85
N HIS A 131 -2.81 7.36 -20.06
CA HIS A 131 -3.09 5.99 -19.60
C HIS A 131 -4.15 5.92 -18.49
N GLY A 132 -4.62 7.07 -18.00
CA GLY A 132 -5.71 7.14 -17.02
C GLY A 132 -5.26 6.90 -15.59
N ILE A 133 -4.14 7.51 -15.17
CA ILE A 133 -3.61 7.36 -13.82
C ILE A 133 -4.65 7.66 -12.72
N GLU A 134 -5.46 8.70 -12.87
CA GLU A 134 -6.51 9.03 -11.90
C GLU A 134 -7.54 7.90 -11.72
N VAL A 135 -7.91 7.23 -12.82
CA VAL A 135 -8.84 6.10 -12.80
C VAL A 135 -8.19 4.90 -12.13
N PHE A 136 -6.90 4.68 -12.41
CA PHE A 136 -6.12 3.63 -11.78
C PHE A 136 -6.00 3.84 -10.26
N GLU A 137 -5.72 5.06 -9.81
CA GLU A 137 -5.68 5.41 -8.38
C GLU A 137 -7.01 5.17 -7.68
N GLN A 138 -8.12 5.64 -8.27
CA GLN A 138 -9.45 5.40 -7.70
C GLN A 138 -9.77 3.90 -7.58
N LYS A 139 -9.32 3.10 -8.55
CA LYS A 139 -9.45 1.65 -8.50
C LYS A 139 -8.66 1.04 -7.34
N LEU A 140 -7.43 1.49 -7.12
CA LEU A 140 -6.63 1.07 -5.97
C LEU A 140 -7.32 1.44 -4.65
N ILE A 141 -7.75 2.70 -4.50
CA ILE A 141 -8.46 3.18 -3.31
C ILE A 141 -9.69 2.31 -3.01
N ALA A 142 -10.52 2.02 -4.01
CA ALA A 142 -11.71 1.18 -3.84
C ALA A 142 -11.36 -0.27 -3.45
N LYS A 143 -10.22 -0.80 -3.92
CA LYS A 143 -9.72 -2.11 -3.54
C LYS A 143 -9.27 -2.14 -2.08
N PHE A 144 -8.56 -1.11 -1.63
CA PHE A 144 -8.14 -0.97 -0.24
C PHE A 144 -9.34 -0.84 0.70
N ASP A 145 -10.31 0.02 0.37
CA ASP A 145 -11.55 0.18 1.13
C ASP A 145 -12.29 -1.16 1.28
N LYS A 146 -12.44 -1.90 0.18
CA LYS A 146 -13.05 -3.24 0.20
C LYS A 146 -12.30 -4.21 1.12
N THR A 147 -10.97 -4.20 1.11
CA THR A 147 -10.16 -5.06 1.98
C THR A 147 -10.29 -4.65 3.44
N MET A 148 -10.23 -3.36 3.75
CA MET A 148 -10.45 -2.86 5.11
C MET A 148 -11.82 -3.28 5.64
N HIS A 149 -12.87 -3.19 4.81
CA HIS A 149 -14.19 -3.63 5.21
C HIS A 149 -14.27 -5.13 5.53
N LYS A 150 -13.53 -5.99 4.81
CA LYS A 150 -13.43 -7.42 5.18
C LYS A 150 -12.73 -7.61 6.52
N ILE A 151 -11.64 -6.87 6.76
CA ILE A 151 -10.90 -6.88 8.02
C ILE A 151 -11.81 -6.45 9.16
N GLU A 152 -12.57 -5.36 9.00
CA GLU A 152 -13.56 -4.88 9.96
C GLU A 152 -14.57 -5.97 10.33
N GLN A 153 -15.20 -6.58 9.32
CA GLN A 153 -16.17 -7.64 9.53
C GLN A 153 -15.58 -8.85 10.27
N ARG A 154 -14.30 -9.16 10.04
CA ARG A 154 -13.62 -10.25 10.74
C ARG A 154 -13.37 -9.89 12.20
N ILE A 155 -12.85 -8.69 12.46
CA ILE A 155 -12.57 -8.22 13.82
C ILE A 155 -13.87 -8.10 14.62
N GLU A 156 -14.92 -7.57 14.02
CA GLU A 156 -16.25 -7.45 14.64
C GLU A 156 -16.80 -8.82 15.06
N LYS A 157 -16.74 -9.82 14.17
CA LYS A 157 -17.13 -11.21 14.49
C LYS A 157 -16.31 -11.80 15.64
N TYR A 158 -15.02 -11.49 15.69
CA TYR A 158 -14.15 -11.94 16.78
C TYR A 158 -14.52 -11.30 18.12
N ILE A 159 -14.82 -9.99 18.14
CA ILE A 159 -15.26 -9.25 19.33
C ILE A 159 -16.62 -9.78 19.81
N MET A 160 -17.60 -9.96 18.91
CA MET A 160 -18.92 -10.50 19.26
C MET A 160 -18.86 -11.93 19.83
N GLY A 161 -17.84 -12.70 19.47
CA GLY A 161 -17.61 -14.04 20.00
C GLY A 161 -16.90 -14.06 21.37
N MET A 162 -16.52 -12.92 21.94
CA MET A 162 -15.86 -12.86 23.24
C MET A 162 -16.87 -13.04 24.39
N SER A 163 -16.41 -13.65 25.48
CA SER A 163 -17.12 -13.59 26.77
C SER A 163 -16.91 -12.22 27.43
N ASP A 164 -17.82 -11.81 28.32
CA ASP A 164 -17.73 -10.52 29.03
C ASP A 164 -16.40 -10.32 29.78
N SER A 165 -15.88 -11.39 30.38
CA SER A 165 -14.59 -11.39 31.06
C SER A 165 -13.42 -11.16 30.10
N LYS A 166 -13.50 -11.69 28.88
CA LYS A 166 -12.49 -11.48 27.82
C LYS A 166 -12.62 -10.07 27.22
N ALA A 167 -13.83 -9.58 27.00
CA ALA A 167 -14.09 -8.24 26.50
C ALA A 167 -13.54 -7.17 27.47
N THR A 168 -13.77 -7.33 28.77
CA THR A 168 -13.25 -6.41 29.80
C THR A 168 -11.72 -6.36 29.81
N ARG A 169 -11.05 -7.51 29.60
CA ARG A 169 -9.58 -7.58 29.53
C ARG A 169 -8.99 -7.03 28.22
N LYS A 170 -9.83 -6.85 27.20
CA LYS A 170 -9.46 -6.34 25.86
C LYS A 170 -10.15 -5.01 25.55
N ALA A 171 -10.44 -4.20 26.57
CA ALA A 171 -11.12 -2.92 26.42
C ALA A 171 -10.40 -2.00 25.42
N ASP A 172 -9.08 -1.86 25.54
CA ASP A 172 -8.26 -1.03 24.63
C ASP A 172 -8.34 -1.49 23.16
N PHE A 173 -8.39 -2.81 22.93
CA PHE A 173 -8.55 -3.37 21.57
C PHE A 173 -9.94 -3.08 20.99
N ILE A 174 -10.97 -3.10 21.83
CA ILE A 174 -12.34 -2.79 21.42
C ILE A 174 -12.47 -1.28 21.14
N GLU A 175 -11.86 -0.44 21.97
CA GLU A 175 -11.79 1.01 21.76
C GLU A 175 -11.08 1.33 20.44
N TRP A 176 -9.87 0.81 20.23
CA TRP A 176 -9.16 0.92 18.96
C TRP A 176 -10.01 0.45 17.77
N PHE A 177 -10.71 -0.69 17.89
CA PHE A 177 -11.53 -1.19 16.81
C PHE A 177 -12.70 -0.25 16.49
N ASN A 178 -13.30 0.37 17.50
CA ASN A 178 -14.36 1.37 17.28
C ASN A 178 -13.83 2.60 16.56
N ASP A 179 -12.64 3.08 16.93
CA ASP A 179 -11.99 4.20 16.24
C ASP A 179 -11.67 3.81 14.79
N PHE A 180 -11.04 2.64 14.59
CA PHE A 180 -10.71 2.09 13.28
C PHE A 180 -11.96 1.98 12.39
N LYS A 181 -13.06 1.42 12.91
CA LYS A 181 -14.32 1.25 12.16
C LYS A 181 -14.94 2.58 11.75
N ASN A 182 -14.81 3.62 12.59
CA ASN A 182 -15.40 4.93 12.35
C ASN A 182 -14.52 5.84 11.47
N GLU A 183 -13.27 5.46 11.21
CA GLU A 183 -12.39 6.21 10.32
C GLU A 183 -12.90 6.14 8.87
N SER A 184 -12.97 7.30 8.22
CA SER A 184 -13.47 7.48 6.86
C SER A 184 -12.36 7.77 5.85
N ASP A 185 -11.24 8.33 6.30
CA ASP A 185 -10.04 8.45 5.51
C ASP A 185 -9.35 7.08 5.47
N ILE A 186 -9.43 6.45 4.31
CA ILE A 186 -8.86 5.12 4.07
C ILE A 186 -7.33 5.11 4.26
N GLY A 187 -6.65 6.24 4.06
CA GLY A 187 -5.24 6.39 4.40
C GLY A 187 -5.03 6.29 5.90
N GLU A 188 -5.70 7.15 6.68
CA GLU A 188 -5.60 7.13 8.16
C GLU A 188 -6.03 5.76 8.73
N LYS A 189 -7.07 5.15 8.17
CA LYS A 189 -7.52 3.79 8.53
C LYS A 189 -6.42 2.74 8.35
N ILE A 190 -5.66 2.85 7.27
CA ILE A 190 -4.53 1.98 7.00
C ILE A 190 -3.39 2.23 8.00
N GLU A 191 -3.06 3.49 8.30
CA GLU A 191 -2.10 3.81 9.36
C GLU A 191 -2.48 3.17 10.70
N MET A 192 -3.76 3.27 11.07
CA MET A 192 -4.30 2.68 12.29
C MET A 192 -4.18 1.16 12.32
N LEU A 193 -4.33 0.49 11.17
CA LEU A 193 -4.16 -0.96 11.05
C LEU A 193 -2.70 -1.37 11.31
N PHE A 194 -1.73 -0.59 10.83
CA PHE A 194 -0.31 -0.94 10.91
C PHE A 194 0.44 -0.37 12.11
N SER A 195 -0.14 0.63 12.78
CA SER A 195 0.42 1.22 14.01
C SER A 195 -0.04 0.51 15.30
N GLN A 196 -1.02 -0.40 15.22
CA GLN A 196 -1.52 -1.11 16.40
C GLN A 196 -0.60 -2.27 16.85
N LYS A 197 -0.69 -2.61 18.14
CA LYS A 197 0.10 -3.67 18.80
C LYS A 197 -0.68 -4.95 19.11
N TYR A 198 -1.93 -5.03 18.67
CA TYR A 198 -2.91 -6.05 19.05
C TYR A 198 -3.13 -7.16 17.99
N LEU A 199 -2.80 -6.92 16.72
CA LEU A 199 -2.92 -7.85 15.58
C LEU A 199 -1.56 -8.21 14.96
N PHE A 200 -0.52 -7.40 15.21
CA PHE A 200 0.84 -7.61 14.70
C PHE A 200 1.88 -7.56 15.83
N ALA A 201 1.68 -8.38 16.86
CA ALA A 201 2.64 -8.52 17.96
C ALA A 201 3.73 -9.54 17.60
#